data_AF-T1AAZ6-F1
#
_entry.id   AF-T1AAZ6-F1
#
_cell.length_a   1.000
_cell.length_b   1.000
_cell.length_c   1.000
_cell.angle_alpha   90.00
_cell.angle_beta   90.00
_cell.angle_gamma   90.00
#
_symmetry.space_group_name_H-M   'P 1'
#
loop_
_entity.id
_entity.type
_entity.pdbx_description
1 polymer ?
#
loop_
_entity_poly.entity_id
_entity_poly.type
_entity_poly.pdbx_seq_one_letter_code
_entity_poly.pdbx_strand_id
1 'polypeptide(L)'
;MFDHLSKFVETKALELHTSASLQTHILTGGLEDLLSASVLTRHVTQIWGCTLEFDKAGRALGPKSIVSFTEKTKYLFAINKGIAKDDLRERPGLVNLYRPLNSRPIPLDRMIYVGDGPTDIPCFSVVIRGGGQTI
;
A
#
# COMPACT_ATOMS: atom_id res chain seq x y z
N MET A 1 -1.35 9.54 -16.42
CA MET A 1 -0.79 10.10 -15.17
C MET A 1 0.24 9.15 -14.55
N PHE A 2 -0.14 7.95 -14.09
CA PHE A 2 0.79 6.98 -13.49
C PHE A 2 1.98 6.62 -14.41
N ASP A 3 1.73 6.43 -15.70
CA ASP A 3 2.81 6.15 -16.67
C ASP A 3 3.76 7.32 -16.83
N HIS A 4 3.24 8.56 -16.78
CA HIS A 4 4.10 9.75 -16.82
C HIS A 4 4.96 9.86 -15.57
N LEU A 5 4.40 9.55 -14.40
CA LEU A 5 5.14 9.56 -13.14
C LEU A 5 6.22 8.46 -13.12
N SER A 6 5.90 7.26 -13.59
CA SER A 6 6.86 6.15 -13.69
C SER A 6 8.00 6.53 -14.63
N LYS A 7 7.67 7.05 -15.83
CA LYS A 7 8.65 7.53 -16.80
C LYS A 7 9.51 8.68 -16.25
N PHE A 8 8.91 9.59 -15.48
CA PHE A 8 9.64 10.67 -14.81
C PHE A 8 10.67 10.11 -13.83
N VAL A 9 10.28 9.17 -12.98
CA VAL A 9 11.18 8.51 -12.01
C VAL A 9 12.31 7.78 -12.74
N GLU A 10 12.01 7.02 -13.79
CA GLU A 10 13.03 6.32 -14.59
C GLU A 10 14.02 7.29 -15.24
N THR A 11 13.52 8.38 -15.81
CA THR A 11 14.36 9.40 -16.45
C THR A 11 15.29 10.04 -15.43
N LYS A 12 14.76 10.42 -14.25
CA LYS A 12 15.56 11.01 -13.17
C LYS A 12 16.56 10.03 -12.58
N ALA A 13 16.20 8.75 -12.48
CA ALA A 13 17.12 7.71 -12.03
C ALA A 13 18.33 7.60 -12.96
N LEU A 14 18.09 7.64 -14.28
CA LEU A 14 19.14 7.61 -15.29
C LEU A 14 20.05 8.86 -15.23
N GLU A 15 19.45 10.05 -15.15
CA GLU A 15 20.18 11.33 -15.05
C GLU A 15 21.06 11.40 -13.79
N LEU A 16 20.59 10.84 -12.68
CA LEU A 16 21.29 10.85 -11.39
C LEU A 16 22.21 9.62 -11.20
N HIS A 17 22.37 8.77 -12.21
CA HIS A 17 23.14 7.53 -12.16
C HIS A 17 22.80 6.65 -10.94
N THR A 18 21.51 6.54 -10.64
CA THR A 18 20.98 5.75 -9.53
C THR A 18 19.99 4.71 -10.02
N SER A 19 19.75 3.68 -9.20
CA SER A 19 18.65 2.74 -9.40
C SER A 19 17.46 3.18 -8.54
N ALA A 20 16.42 3.71 -9.16
CA ALA A 20 15.15 4.01 -8.50
C ALA A 20 13.99 3.43 -9.31
N SER A 21 12.98 2.92 -8.60
CA SER A 21 11.73 2.44 -9.19
C SER A 21 10.56 2.95 -8.36
N LEU A 22 9.40 3.09 -9.01
CA LEU A 22 8.18 3.55 -8.36
C LEU A 22 7.26 2.36 -8.09
N GLN A 23 6.82 2.23 -6.84
CA GLN A 23 5.73 1.33 -6.48
C GLN A 23 4.54 2.15 -6.02
N THR A 24 3.35 1.79 -6.52
CA THR A 24 2.11 2.48 -6.19
C THR A 24 1.21 1.52 -5.43
N HIS A 25 0.78 1.92 -4.23
CA HIS A 25 -0.09 1.12 -3.37
C HIS A 25 -1.36 1.90 -3.07
N ILE A 26 -2.50 1.22 -3.04
CA ILE A 26 -3.78 1.82 -2.64
C ILE A 26 -4.22 1.24 -1.31
N LEU A 27 -4.49 2.11 -0.34
CA LEU A 27 -4.98 1.78 1.00
C LEU A 27 -6.39 2.34 1.14
N THR A 28 -7.42 1.48 1.07
CA THR A 28 -8.81 1.93 1.00
C THR A 28 -9.71 1.23 2.01
N GLY A 29 -10.69 1.96 2.55
CA GLY A 29 -11.82 1.36 3.28
C GLY A 29 -12.91 0.80 2.35
N GLY A 30 -12.80 1.03 1.04
CA GLY A 30 -13.70 0.51 0.02
C GLY A 30 -13.39 -0.94 -0.38
N LEU A 31 -14.13 -1.44 -1.37
CA LEU A 31 -13.97 -2.80 -1.88
C LEU A 31 -12.76 -2.92 -2.82
N GLU A 32 -11.84 -3.80 -2.47
CA GLU A 32 -10.68 -4.17 -3.28
C GLU A 32 -11.11 -4.80 -4.61
N ASP A 33 -12.15 -5.64 -4.59
CA ASP A 33 -12.66 -6.32 -5.78
C ASP A 33 -13.08 -5.33 -6.89
N LEU A 34 -13.72 -4.23 -6.50
CA LEU A 34 -14.14 -3.18 -7.44
C LEU A 34 -12.95 -2.44 -8.04
N LEU A 35 -11.97 -2.07 -7.23
CA LEU A 35 -10.76 -1.40 -7.72
C LEU A 35 -9.92 -2.33 -8.59
N SER A 36 -9.86 -3.61 -8.24
CA SER A 36 -9.14 -4.65 -8.98
C SER A 36 -9.73 -4.87 -10.38
N ALA A 37 -11.05 -4.69 -10.54
CA ALA A 37 -11.73 -4.73 -11.83
C ALA A 37 -11.60 -3.41 -12.63
N SER A 38 -10.99 -2.36 -12.06
CA SER A 38 -10.89 -1.06 -12.70
C SER A 38 -9.65 -0.92 -13.61
N VAL A 39 -9.64 0.13 -14.42
CA VAL A 39 -8.47 0.50 -15.24
C VAL A 39 -7.23 0.87 -14.42
N LEU A 40 -7.36 1.10 -13.11
CA LEU A 40 -6.23 1.47 -12.25
C LEU A 40 -5.31 0.27 -11.96
N THR A 41 -5.83 -0.95 -11.97
CA THR A 41 -5.09 -2.16 -11.56
C THR A 41 -3.75 -2.33 -12.27
N ARG A 42 -3.68 -1.97 -13.55
CA ARG A 42 -2.44 -2.07 -14.34
C ARG A 42 -1.33 -1.10 -13.92
N HIS A 43 -1.67 -0.07 -13.15
CA HIS A 43 -0.73 0.96 -12.68
C HIS A 43 -0.41 0.83 -11.19
N VAL A 44 -1.06 -0.10 -10.48
CA VAL A 44 -0.98 -0.22 -9.02
C VAL A 44 -0.27 -1.53 -8.68
N THR A 45 0.76 -1.45 -7.86
CA THR A 45 1.52 -2.60 -7.37
C THR A 45 0.64 -3.48 -6.49
N GLN A 46 -0.04 -2.90 -5.50
CA GLN A 46 -1.00 -3.62 -4.66
C GLN A 46 -2.15 -2.72 -4.21
N ILE A 47 -3.35 -3.30 -4.18
CA ILE A 47 -4.54 -2.72 -3.56
C ILE A 47 -4.78 -3.46 -2.25
N TRP A 48 -5.02 -2.70 -1.19
CA TRP A 48 -5.34 -3.14 0.16
C TRP A 48 -6.71 -2.57 0.53
N GLY A 49 -7.75 -3.38 0.40
CA GLY A 49 -9.12 -2.97 0.68
C GLY A 49 -9.96 -4.06 1.35
N CYS A 50 -11.22 -3.71 1.57
CA CYS A 50 -12.23 -4.67 2.03
C CYS A 50 -12.47 -5.72 0.94
N THR A 51 -12.69 -6.97 1.33
CA THR A 51 -12.98 -8.07 0.40
C THR A 51 -14.22 -8.81 0.84
N LEU A 52 -14.95 -9.37 -0.13
CA LEU A 52 -16.08 -10.26 0.12
C LEU A 52 -15.65 -11.72 0.07
N GLU A 53 -16.36 -12.56 0.81
CA GLU A 53 -16.31 -14.01 0.65
C GLU A 53 -17.33 -14.42 -0.41
N PHE A 54 -16.94 -15.32 -1.32
CA PHE A 54 -17.81 -15.83 -2.36
C PHE A 54 -17.90 -17.35 -2.27
N ASP A 55 -19.09 -17.89 -2.52
CA ASP A 55 -19.28 -19.33 -2.67
C ASP A 55 -18.79 -19.84 -4.03
N LYS A 56 -18.88 -21.16 -4.24
CA LYS A 56 -18.49 -21.82 -5.50
C LYS A 56 -19.30 -21.34 -6.72
N ALA A 57 -20.45 -20.71 -6.52
CA ALA A 57 -21.30 -20.16 -7.57
C ALA A 57 -21.05 -18.66 -7.81
N GLY A 58 -20.07 -18.05 -7.12
CA GLY A 58 -19.74 -16.63 -7.26
C GLY A 58 -20.71 -15.70 -6.53
N ARG A 59 -21.53 -16.20 -5.60
CA ARG A 59 -22.44 -15.38 -4.81
C ARG A 59 -21.72 -14.87 -3.56
N ALA A 60 -21.86 -13.58 -3.26
CA ALA A 60 -21.29 -13.00 -2.06
C ALA A 60 -21.98 -13.58 -0.81
N LEU A 61 -21.19 -14.17 0.08
CA LEU A 61 -21.62 -14.71 1.36
C LEU A 61 -21.57 -13.67 2.48
N GLY A 62 -20.63 -12.73 2.40
CA GLY A 62 -20.45 -11.69 3.42
C GLY A 62 -19.07 -11.04 3.37
N PRO A 63 -18.73 -10.19 4.35
CA PRO A 63 -17.41 -9.59 4.46
C PRO A 63 -16.36 -10.63 4.88
N LYS A 64 -15.28 -10.73 4.10
CA LYS A 64 -14.12 -11.58 4.42
C LYS A 64 -13.01 -10.82 5.15
N SER A 65 -12.79 -9.56 4.75
CA SER A 65 -11.79 -8.67 5.34
C SER A 65 -12.33 -7.24 5.34
N ILE A 66 -12.14 -6.52 6.44
CA ILE A 66 -12.60 -5.15 6.62
C ILE A 66 -11.38 -4.27 6.92
N VAL A 67 -11.26 -3.16 6.20
CA VAL A 67 -10.18 -2.19 6.35
C VAL A 67 -10.73 -0.93 7.00
N SER A 68 -10.32 -0.69 8.24
CA SER A 68 -10.60 0.53 8.98
C SER A 68 -9.43 1.53 8.91
N PHE A 69 -9.56 2.67 9.58
CA PHE A 69 -8.47 3.65 9.71
C PHE A 69 -7.21 3.06 10.37
N THR A 70 -7.34 2.11 11.32
CA THR A 70 -6.19 1.45 11.95
C THR A 70 -5.51 0.45 11.01
N GLU A 71 -6.29 -0.22 10.18
CA GLU A 71 -5.81 -1.22 9.22
C GLU A 71 -4.93 -0.59 8.13
N LYS A 72 -5.24 0.64 7.69
CA LYS A 72 -4.39 1.38 6.74
C LYS A 72 -2.96 1.51 7.27
N THR A 73 -2.78 1.82 8.55
CA THR A 73 -1.45 1.91 9.16
C THR A 73 -0.76 0.54 9.24
N LYS A 74 -1.51 -0.54 9.50
CA LYS A 74 -0.99 -1.91 9.45
C LYS A 74 -0.40 -2.22 8.07
N TYR A 75 -1.14 -1.92 7.01
CA TYR A 75 -0.69 -2.17 5.64
C TYR A 75 0.47 -1.26 5.22
N LEU A 76 0.50 0.00 5.67
CA LEU A 76 1.66 0.88 5.49
C LEU A 76 2.94 0.24 6.07
N PHE A 77 2.86 -0.34 7.27
CA PHE A 77 4.00 -1.07 7.86
C PHE A 77 4.34 -2.37 7.12
N ALA A 78 3.34 -3.06 6.56
CA ALA A 78 3.58 -4.23 5.73
C ALA A 78 4.36 -3.87 4.45
N ILE A 79 3.97 -2.79 3.77
CA ILE A 79 4.69 -2.24 2.61
C ILE A 79 6.11 -1.86 3.01
N ASN A 80 6.26 -1.12 4.12
CA ASN A 80 7.57 -0.73 4.64
C ASN A 80 8.49 -1.93 4.88
N LYS A 81 7.95 -3.02 5.44
CA LYS A 81 8.69 -4.26 5.75
C LYS A 81 8.81 -5.23 4.57
N GLY A 82 8.13 -4.97 3.45
CA GLY A 82 8.08 -5.86 2.29
C GLY A 82 7.35 -7.18 2.56
N ILE A 83 6.27 -7.15 3.35
CA ILE A 83 5.44 -8.33 3.64
C ILE A 83 4.41 -8.47 2.51
N ALA A 84 4.30 -9.67 1.94
CA ALA A 84 3.32 -9.93 0.88
C ALA A 84 1.88 -9.81 1.40
N LYS A 85 0.97 -9.35 0.54
CA LYS A 85 -0.44 -9.13 0.90
C LYS A 85 -1.13 -10.40 1.39
N ASP A 86 -0.94 -11.50 0.67
CA ASP A 86 -1.60 -12.77 0.99
C ASP A 86 -1.05 -13.33 2.32
N ASP A 87 0.26 -13.26 2.53
CA ASP A 87 0.89 -13.61 3.80
C ASP A 87 0.34 -12.81 4.98
N LEU A 88 0.16 -11.50 4.81
CA LEU A 88 -0.35 -10.64 5.86
C LEU A 88 -1.83 -10.93 6.17
N ARG A 89 -2.63 -11.27 5.15
CA ARG A 89 -4.04 -11.64 5.33
C ARG A 89 -4.19 -12.93 6.12
N GLU A 90 -3.34 -13.92 5.83
CA GLU A 90 -3.33 -15.19 6.57
C GLU A 90 -2.74 -15.03 7.97
N ARG A 91 -1.69 -14.21 8.11
CA ARG A 91 -0.88 -14.06 9.32
C ARG A 91 -0.69 -12.58 9.66
N PRO A 92 -1.71 -11.89 10.19
CA PRO A 92 -1.65 -10.45 10.44
C PRO A 92 -0.55 -10.04 11.43
N GLY A 93 -0.12 -10.95 12.32
CA GLY A 93 0.96 -10.73 13.26
C GLY A 93 2.35 -10.57 12.64
N LEU A 94 2.55 -10.92 11.35
CA LEU A 94 3.84 -10.76 10.66
C LEU A 94 4.35 -9.32 10.69
N VAL A 95 3.44 -8.34 10.64
CA VAL A 95 3.77 -6.92 10.71
C VAL A 95 4.34 -6.51 12.06
N ASN A 96 4.13 -7.28 13.13
CA ASN A 96 4.65 -6.96 14.46
C ASN A 96 6.08 -7.45 14.66
N LEU A 97 6.57 -8.35 13.78
CA LEU A 97 7.95 -8.83 13.85
C LEU A 97 8.92 -7.67 13.68
N TYR A 98 9.89 -7.58 14.58
CA TYR A 98 10.90 -6.54 14.53
C TYR A 98 11.74 -6.66 13.26
N ARG A 99 11.88 -5.55 12.53
CA ARG A 99 12.84 -5.39 11.44
C ARG A 99 13.62 -4.09 11.64
N PRO A 100 14.97 -4.15 11.69
CA PRO A 100 15.83 -2.97 11.68
C PRO A 100 15.46 -2.02 10.54
N LEU A 101 15.58 -0.71 10.76
CA LEU A 101 15.19 0.31 9.78
C LEU A 101 15.96 0.20 8.46
N ASN A 102 17.26 -0.09 8.54
CA ASN A 102 18.15 -0.26 7.37
C ASN A 102 17.90 -1.55 6.58
N SER A 103 17.18 -2.53 7.15
CA SER A 103 16.84 -3.79 6.48
C SER A 103 15.41 -3.80 5.92
N ARG A 104 14.74 -2.64 5.91
CA ARG A 104 13.38 -2.49 5.39
C ARG A 104 13.45 -2.21 3.89
N PRO A 105 12.80 -3.03 3.04
CA PRO A 105 12.87 -2.86 1.58
C PRO A 105 12.38 -1.50 1.09
N ILE A 106 11.37 -0.92 1.76
CA ILE A 106 10.79 0.38 1.41
C ILE A 106 10.84 1.27 2.65
N PRO A 107 11.95 1.99 2.90
CA PRO A 107 12.08 2.95 4.00
C PRO A 107 10.98 4.03 4.01
N LEU A 108 10.60 4.52 5.20
CA LEU A 108 9.52 5.52 5.33
C LEU A 108 9.91 6.89 4.74
N ASP A 109 11.19 7.24 4.77
CA ASP A 109 11.74 8.46 4.16
C ASP A 109 11.69 8.45 2.62
N ARG A 110 11.37 7.30 2.03
CA ARG A 110 11.14 7.11 0.59
C ARG A 110 9.67 6.92 0.24
N MET A 111 8.76 7.25 1.15
CA MET A 111 7.33 7.18 0.93
C MET A 111 6.72 8.57 0.69
N ILE A 112 5.80 8.61 -0.27
CA ILE A 112 4.85 9.71 -0.46
C ILE A 112 3.47 9.12 -0.20
N TYR A 113 2.76 9.65 0.79
CA TYR A 113 1.41 9.21 1.13
C TYR A 113 0.40 10.29 0.73
N VAL A 114 -0.60 9.92 -0.07
CA VAL A 114 -1.68 10.83 -0.48
C VAL A 114 -2.97 10.39 0.20
N GLY A 115 -3.61 11.28 0.94
CA GLY A 115 -4.85 10.97 1.67
C GLY A 115 -5.84 12.14 1.67
N ASP A 116 -7.12 11.84 1.81
CA ASP A 116 -8.19 12.82 1.62
C ASP A 116 -8.89 13.23 2.92
N GLY A 117 -8.65 12.55 4.04
CA GLY A 117 -9.41 12.84 5.24
C GLY A 117 -8.87 12.29 6.56
N PRO A 118 -9.65 12.48 7.64
CA PRO A 118 -9.25 12.14 9.01
C PRO A 118 -8.84 10.68 9.21
N THR A 119 -9.36 9.76 8.38
CA THR A 119 -9.02 8.34 8.47
C THR A 119 -7.55 8.04 8.15
N ASP A 120 -6.85 8.97 7.50
CA ASP A 120 -5.46 8.84 7.08
C ASP A 120 -4.48 9.56 8.02
N ILE A 121 -4.97 10.32 9.02
CA ILE A 121 -4.15 11.01 10.02
C ILE A 121 -3.09 10.09 10.67
N PRO A 122 -3.42 8.84 11.07
CA PRO A 122 -2.41 7.92 11.61
C PRO A 122 -1.29 7.62 10.61
N CYS A 123 -1.64 7.40 9.33
CA CYS A 123 -0.67 7.17 8.27
C CYS A 123 0.20 8.42 8.03
N PHE A 124 -0.40 9.60 7.99
CA PHE A 124 0.34 10.86 7.85
C PHE A 124 1.39 11.01 8.96
N SER A 125 0.98 10.77 10.21
CA SER A 125 1.86 10.86 11.37
C SER A 125 3.05 9.90 11.26
N VAL A 126 2.81 8.65 10.85
CA VAL A 126 3.86 7.64 10.68
C VAL A 126 4.85 8.03 9.58
N VAL A 127 4.35 8.46 8.42
CA VAL A 127 5.19 8.81 7.27
C VAL A 127 6.04 10.04 7.56
N ILE A 128 5.43 11.12 8.08
CA ILE A 128 6.16 12.36 8.43
C ILE A 128 7.25 12.07 9.47
N ARG A 129 6.92 11.34 10.54
CA ARG A 129 7.90 10.98 11.59
C ARG A 129 9.03 10.10 11.05
N GLY A 130 8.75 9.32 10.01
CA GLY A 130 9.73 8.50 9.31
C GLY A 130 10.57 9.25 8.27
N GLY A 131 10.36 10.57 8.09
CA GLY A 131 11.08 11.39 7.12
C GLY A 131 10.45 11.44 5.72
N GLY A 132 9.31 10.79 5.53
CA GLY A 132 8.58 10.79 4.26
C GLY A 132 7.71 12.03 4.07
N GLN A 133 6.99 12.07 2.95
CA GLN A 133 6.12 13.19 2.59
C GLN A 133 4.66 12.76 2.57
N THR A 134 3.76 13.68 2.93
CA THR A 134 2.32 13.48 2.89
C THR A 134 1.66 14.61 2.11
N ILE A 135 0.64 14.28 1.33
CA ILE A 135 -0.15 15.21 0.51
C ILE A 135 -1.62 15.05 0.87
#